data_AF-A0A317Q9Y4-F1
#
_entry.id   AF-A0A317Q9Y4-F1
#
_cell.length_a   1.000
_cell.length_b   1.000
_cell.length_c   1.000
_cell.angle_alpha   90.00
_cell.angle_beta   90.00
_cell.angle_gamma   90.00
#
_symmetry.space_group_name_H-M   'P 1'
#
loop_
_entity.id
_entity.type
_entity.pdbx_description
1 polymer ?
#
loop_
_entity_poly.entity_id
_entity_poly.type
_entity_poly.pdbx_seq_one_letter_code
_entity_poly.pdbx_strand_id
1 'polypeptide(L)'
;MALKKPSQQASATRKYASDQDIEQLAERLAGKPYGSPGNSTPVTEAEDPLKRTTISLPASLLDKTEDTALKNKRSGRDPKSVSALVRDALAEYFKNHP
;
A
#
# COMPACT_ATOMS: atom_id res chain seq x y z
N MET A 1 28.54 -28.88 -10.35
CA MET A 1 29.02 -27.63 -9.74
C MET A 1 28.35 -27.49 -8.38
N ALA A 2 29.12 -27.34 -7.29
CA ALA A 2 28.58 -27.26 -5.94
C ALA A 2 27.96 -25.89 -5.66
N LEU A 3 26.67 -25.87 -5.32
CA LEU A 3 25.94 -24.66 -4.92
C LEU A 3 26.44 -24.21 -3.53
N LYS A 4 27.00 -23.01 -3.44
CA LYS A 4 27.49 -22.44 -2.17
C LYS A 4 26.32 -22.22 -1.19
N LYS A 5 26.60 -22.39 0.10
CA LYS A 5 25.64 -22.15 1.19
C LYS A 5 25.10 -20.70 1.08
N PRO A 6 23.78 -20.48 1.23
CA PRO A 6 23.14 -19.18 0.96
C PRO A 6 23.71 -18.02 1.80
N SER A 7 24.25 -18.31 2.99
CA SER A 7 24.91 -17.31 3.84
C SER A 7 26.16 -16.68 3.20
N GLN A 8 26.86 -17.39 2.31
CA GLN A 8 28.03 -16.88 1.60
C GLN A 8 27.67 -16.08 0.34
N GLN A 9 26.46 -16.24 -0.21
CA GLN A 9 25.98 -15.41 -1.31
C GLN A 9 25.60 -14.00 -0.81
N ALA A 10 25.00 -13.90 0.37
CA ALA A 10 24.57 -12.63 0.96
C ALA A 10 25.72 -11.69 1.37
N SER A 11 26.90 -12.24 1.70
CA SER A 11 28.10 -11.44 1.96
C SER A 11 28.82 -11.02 0.67
N ALA A 12 28.74 -11.82 -0.40
CA ALA A 12 29.37 -11.50 -1.68
C ALA A 12 28.66 -10.39 -2.47
N THR A 13 27.35 -10.19 -2.26
CA THR A 13 26.54 -9.18 -2.99
C THR A 13 26.32 -7.89 -2.19
N ARG A 14 26.84 -7.80 -0.96
CA ARG A 14 26.69 -6.60 -0.13
C ARG A 14 27.58 -5.48 -0.65
N LYS A 15 26.97 -4.48 -1.28
CA LYS A 15 27.64 -3.19 -1.56
C LYS A 15 27.69 -2.41 -0.25
N TYR A 16 28.89 -2.12 0.23
CA TYR A 16 29.07 -1.13 1.29
C TYR A 16 28.74 0.26 0.73
N ALA A 17 27.98 1.05 1.48
CA ALA A 17 27.69 2.43 1.10
C ALA A 17 29.00 3.22 1.07
N SER A 18 29.16 4.12 0.09
CA SER A 18 30.32 5.00 0.05
C SER A 18 30.21 6.08 1.13
N ASP A 19 31.33 6.67 1.54
CA ASP A 19 31.34 7.73 2.56
C ASP A 19 30.44 8.92 2.15
N GLN A 20 30.36 9.20 0.85
CA GLN A 20 29.48 10.24 0.28
C GLN A 20 27.99 9.89 0.41
N ASP A 21 27.62 8.61 0.23
CA ASP A 21 26.23 8.16 0.41
C ASP A 21 25.80 8.28 1.88
N ILE A 22 26.76 8.07 2.79
CA ILE A 22 26.53 8.16 4.24
C ILE A 22 26.32 9.62 4.65
N GLU A 23 27.16 10.55 4.18
CA GLU A 23 27.04 11.99 4.48
C GLU A 23 25.72 12.57 3.96
N GLN A 24 25.35 12.28 2.71
CA GLN A 24 24.08 12.73 2.13
C GLN A 24 22.88 12.19 2.91
N LEU A 25 22.95 10.96 3.40
CA LEU A 25 21.89 10.38 4.22
C LEU A 25 21.84 11.04 5.61
N ALA A 26 22.98 11.34 6.21
CA ALA A 26 23.07 12.00 7.50
C ALA A 26 22.48 13.41 7.47
N GLU A 27 22.82 14.23 6.46
CA GLU A 27 22.24 15.56 6.27
C GLU A 27 20.72 15.51 6.10
N ARG A 28 20.23 14.54 5.30
CA ARG A 28 18.79 14.31 5.10
C ARG A 28 18.09 13.92 6.39
N LEU A 29 18.75 13.20 7.31
CA LEU A 29 18.16 12.75 8.57
C LEU A 29 18.24 13.85 9.64
N ALA A 30 19.30 14.64 9.68
CA ALA A 30 19.49 15.72 10.63
C ALA A 30 18.38 16.78 10.58
N GLY A 31 17.83 17.05 9.39
CA GLY A 31 16.75 18.03 9.21
C GLY A 31 15.34 17.56 9.62
N LYS A 32 15.16 16.30 10.03
CA LYS A 32 13.82 15.74 10.33
C LYS A 32 13.57 15.74 11.84
N PRO A 33 12.59 16.49 12.36
CA PRO A 33 12.24 16.42 13.77
C PRO A 33 11.75 14.99 14.10
N TYR A 34 12.35 14.39 15.12
CA TYR A 34 11.94 13.06 15.60
C TYR A 34 10.46 13.07 15.99
N GLY A 35 9.71 12.09 15.48
CA GLY A 35 8.26 11.97 15.71
C GLY A 35 7.37 12.55 14.61
N SER A 36 7.93 13.14 13.55
CA SER A 36 7.15 13.47 12.35
C SER A 36 6.80 12.16 11.62
N PRO A 37 5.52 11.89 11.26
CA PRO A 37 5.12 10.71 10.49
C PRO A 37 5.63 10.81 9.04
N GLY A 38 6.94 10.76 8.86
CA GLY A 38 7.65 10.99 7.60
C GLY A 38 7.57 9.83 6.61
N ASN A 39 6.45 9.11 6.56
CA ASN A 39 6.13 8.12 5.53
C ASN A 39 4.60 7.94 5.33
N SER A 40 3.77 8.91 5.68
CA SER A 40 2.51 9.03 4.95
C SER A 40 2.87 9.66 3.61
N THR A 41 2.76 8.88 2.53
CA THR A 41 2.74 9.35 1.14
C THR A 41 2.16 10.77 1.05
N PRO A 42 2.74 11.69 0.25
CA PRO A 42 2.17 13.02 0.10
C PRO A 42 0.71 12.83 -0.30
N VAL A 43 -0.20 13.13 0.63
CA VAL A 43 -1.62 13.15 0.37
C VAL A 43 -1.76 14.36 -0.51
N THR A 44 -1.86 14.13 -1.82
CA THR A 44 -2.26 15.15 -2.77
C THR A 44 -3.48 15.83 -2.17
N GLU A 45 -3.40 17.13 -1.91
CA GLU A 45 -4.38 17.94 -1.15
C GLU A 45 -5.77 18.04 -1.84
N ALA A 46 -6.06 17.17 -2.81
CA ALA A 46 -7.27 17.15 -3.63
C ALA A 46 -8.22 15.98 -3.33
N GLU A 47 -7.85 15.02 -2.48
CA GLU A 47 -8.68 13.85 -2.19
C GLU A 47 -9.37 13.98 -0.84
N ASP A 48 -10.71 13.95 -0.85
CA ASP A 48 -11.55 13.97 0.35
C ASP A 48 -11.08 12.90 1.36
N PRO A 49 -10.78 13.24 2.62
CA PRO A 49 -10.15 12.31 3.54
C PRO A 49 -11.06 11.11 3.83
N LEU A 50 -10.55 9.90 3.59
CA LEU A 50 -11.29 8.67 3.87
C LEU A 50 -11.62 8.57 5.37
N LYS A 51 -12.90 8.41 5.69
CA LYS A 51 -13.38 8.13 7.05
C LYS A 51 -13.69 6.64 7.20
N ARG A 52 -13.24 6.04 8.32
CA ARG A 52 -13.54 4.64 8.63
C ARG A 52 -15.00 4.50 9.02
N THR A 53 -15.69 3.56 8.37
CA THR A 53 -17.07 3.20 8.67
C THR A 53 -17.17 1.69 8.94
N THR A 54 -18.06 1.31 9.85
CA THR A 54 -18.44 -0.10 10.08
C THR A 54 -19.85 -0.27 9.57
N ILE A 55 -20.05 -1.20 8.62
CA ILE A 55 -21.35 -1.50 8.03
C ILE A 55 -21.68 -2.97 8.24
N SER A 56 -22.95 -3.26 8.46
CA SER A 56 -23.44 -4.64 8.52
C SER A 56 -23.99 -5.03 7.15
N LEU A 57 -23.54 -6.16 6.63
CA LEU A 57 -23.99 -6.71 5.35
C LEU A 57 -24.60 -8.10 5.56
N PRO A 58 -25.57 -8.53 4.74
CA PRO A 58 -25.98 -9.92 4.70
C PRO A 58 -24.79 -10.83 4.38
N ALA A 59 -24.70 -11.99 5.04
CA ALA A 59 -23.56 -12.91 4.88
C ALA A 59 -23.29 -13.28 3.42
N SER A 60 -24.34 -13.63 2.67
CA SER A 60 -24.24 -13.99 1.26
C SER A 60 -23.74 -12.85 0.35
N LEU A 61 -23.92 -11.60 0.78
CA LEU A 61 -23.42 -10.44 0.07
C LEU A 61 -21.96 -10.17 0.43
N LEU A 62 -21.59 -10.32 1.70
CA LEU A 62 -20.21 -10.20 2.16
C LEU A 62 -19.30 -11.19 1.43
N ASP A 63 -19.68 -12.48 1.40
CA ASP A 63 -18.91 -13.53 0.72
C ASP A 63 -18.65 -13.18 -0.76
N LYS A 64 -19.68 -12.70 -1.46
CA LYS A 64 -19.56 -12.28 -2.87
C LYS A 64 -18.61 -11.10 -3.04
N THR A 65 -18.65 -10.12 -2.15
CA THR A 65 -17.75 -8.96 -2.23
C THR A 65 -16.30 -9.34 -1.98
N GLU A 66 -16.04 -10.24 -1.02
CA GLU A 66 -14.71 -10.75 -0.72
C GLU A 66 -14.15 -11.59 -1.86
N ASP A 67 -14.95 -12.51 -2.41
CA ASP A 67 -14.59 -13.31 -3.58
C ASP A 67 -14.25 -12.44 -4.79
N THR A 68 -15.04 -11.39 -5.02
CA THR A 68 -14.81 -10.47 -6.14
C THR A 68 -13.52 -9.69 -5.96
N ALA A 69 -13.28 -9.16 -4.75
CA ALA A 69 -12.02 -8.47 -4.43
C ALA A 69 -10.81 -9.40 -4.58
N LEU A 70 -10.92 -10.65 -4.15
CA LEU A 70 -9.86 -11.65 -4.23
C LEU A 70 -9.57 -12.04 -5.70
N LYS A 71 -10.62 -12.24 -6.51
CA LYS A 71 -10.50 -12.49 -7.95
C LYS A 71 -9.81 -11.33 -8.66
N ASN A 72 -10.25 -10.09 -8.40
CA ASN A 72 -9.66 -8.87 -8.96
C ASN A 72 -8.18 -8.73 -8.59
N LYS A 73 -7.83 -9.02 -7.34
CA LYS A 73 -6.44 -9.03 -6.87
C LYS A 73 -5.59 -10.07 -7.62
N ARG A 74 -6.12 -11.28 -7.86
CA ARG A 74 -5.42 -12.33 -8.61
C ARG A 74 -5.27 -12.00 -10.10
N SER A 75 -6.26 -11.35 -10.69
CA SER A 75 -6.24 -10.96 -12.11
C SER A 75 -5.54 -9.63 -12.38
N GLY A 76 -5.07 -8.92 -11.33
CA GLY A 76 -4.46 -7.60 -11.44
C GLY A 76 -5.44 -6.47 -11.81
N ARG A 77 -6.76 -6.71 -11.73
CA ARG A 77 -7.81 -5.73 -12.05
C ARG A 77 -8.17 -4.93 -10.80
N ASP A 78 -8.47 -3.64 -10.97
CA ASP A 78 -9.03 -2.80 -9.90
C ASP A 78 -10.57 -2.78 -9.99
N PRO A 79 -11.32 -2.70 -8.86
CA PRO A 79 -10.86 -2.54 -7.47
C PRO A 79 -10.43 -3.87 -6.79
N LYS A 80 -9.30 -3.81 -6.04
CA LYS A 80 -8.69 -4.97 -5.35
C LYS A 80 -9.11 -5.15 -3.88
N SER A 81 -9.83 -4.18 -3.32
CA SER A 81 -10.32 -4.23 -1.93
C SER A 81 -11.83 -4.09 -1.86
N VAL A 82 -12.43 -4.66 -0.82
CA VAL A 82 -13.85 -4.50 -0.53
C VAL A 82 -14.20 -3.02 -0.34
N SER A 83 -13.36 -2.25 0.36
CA SER A 83 -13.56 -0.81 0.55
C SER A 83 -13.52 0.00 -0.75
N ALA A 84 -12.72 -0.40 -1.73
CA ALA A 84 -12.72 0.25 -3.05
C ALA A 84 -13.98 -0.12 -3.82
N LEU A 85 -14.37 -1.39 -3.82
CA LEU A 85 -15.58 -1.87 -4.48
C LEU A 85 -16.85 -1.20 -3.95
N VAL A 86 -16.96 -1.04 -2.62
CA VAL A 86 -18.09 -0.34 -1.99
C VAL A 86 -18.12 1.14 -2.39
N ARG A 87 -16.96 1.82 -2.44
CA ARG A 87 -16.90 3.22 -2.88
C ARG A 87 -17.34 3.39 -4.32
N ASP A 88 -16.85 2.55 -5.22
CA ASP A 88 -17.23 2.58 -6.64
C ASP A 88 -18.73 2.34 -6.82
N ALA A 89 -19.28 1.34 -6.12
CA ALA A 89 -20.71 1.03 -6.17
C ALA A 89 -21.58 2.17 -5.62
N LEU A 90 -21.17 2.82 -4.53
CA LEU A 90 -21.88 3.99 -3.98
C LEU A 90 -21.79 5.20 -4.92
N ALA A 91 -20.61 5.46 -5.50
CA ALA A 91 -20.44 6.53 -6.47
C ALA A 91 -21.32 6.31 -7.70
N GLU A 92 -21.41 5.09 -8.20
CA GLU A 92 -22.30 4.72 -9.31
C GLU A 92 -23.78 4.87 -8.93
N TYR A 93 -24.17 4.49 -7.71
CA TYR A 93 -25.54 4.65 -7.22
C TYR A 93 -25.98 6.12 -7.23
N PHE A 94 -25.18 7.03 -6.65
CA PHE A 94 -25.47 8.47 -6.63
C PHE A 94 -25.37 9.14 -8.00
N LYS A 95 -24.55 8.59 -8.92
CA LYS A 95 -24.52 9.07 -10.31
C LYS A 95 -25.81 8.75 -11.06
N ASN A 96 -26.42 7.60 -10.77
CA ASN A 96 -27.62 7.13 -11.46
C ASN A 96 -28.94 7.57 -10.77
N HIS A 97 -28.88 7.97 -9.51
CA HIS A 97 -30.03 8.41 -8.70
C HIS A 97 -29.71 9.75 -8.01
N PRO A 98 -29.94 10.89 -8.67
CA PRO A 98 -29.69 12.22 -8.10
C PRO A 98 -30.66 12.60 -6.98
#